data_AF-A0A7C6Z5Z5-F1
#
_entry.id   AF-A0A7C6Z5Z5-F1
#
_cell.length_a   1.000
_cell.length_b   1.000
_cell.length_c   1.000
_cell.angle_alpha   90.00
_cell.angle_beta   90.00
_cell.angle_gamma   90.00
#
_symmetry.space_group_name_H-M   'P 1'
#
loop_
_entity.id
_entity.type
_entity.pdbx_description
1 polymer ?
#
loop_
_entity_poly.entity_id
_entity_poly.type
_entity_poly.pdbx_seq_one_letter_code
_entity_poly.pdbx_strand_id
1 'polypeptide(L)' 'MGLSTRKIARLVFTTAGGGTFTITLPDPREDVQVTEIVAAMESLITSDIYMT' A
#
# COMPACT_ATOMS: atom_id res chain seq x y z
N MET A 1 -21.38 -13.42 18.63
CA MET A 1 -20.03 -12.86 18.41
C MET A 1 -19.92 -12.49 16.94
N GLY A 2 -19.87 -11.21 16.61
CA GLY A 2 -19.69 -10.78 15.22
C GLY A 2 -18.22 -10.94 14.86
N LEU A 3 -17.90 -11.79 13.89
CA LEU A 3 -16.58 -11.82 13.27
C LEU A 3 -16.44 -10.52 12.48
N SER A 4 -15.82 -9.51 13.09
CA SER A 4 -15.45 -8.28 12.37
C SER A 4 -14.31 -8.62 11.42
N THR A 5 -14.66 -9.06 10.20
CA THR A 5 -13.69 -9.27 9.12
C THR A 5 -13.12 -7.92 8.72
N ARG A 6 -12.03 -7.49 9.35
CA ARG A 6 -11.30 -6.29 8.95
C ARG A 6 -10.50 -6.62 7.70
N LYS A 7 -10.83 -5.95 6.60
CA LYS A 7 -9.99 -5.96 5.41
C LYS A 7 -8.70 -5.21 5.74
N ILE A 8 -7.57 -5.70 5.29
CA ILE A 8 -6.27 -5.04 5.44
C ILE A 8 -5.64 -5.00 4.05
N ALA A 9 -5.32 -3.81 3.58
CA ALA A 9 -4.56 -3.64 2.34
C ALA A 9 -3.07 -3.60 2.69
N ARG A 10 -2.28 -4.52 2.11
CA ARG A 10 -0.83 -4.57 2.28
C ARG A 10 -0.16 -4.27 0.95
N LEU A 11 0.55 -3.16 0.91
CA LEU A 11 1.28 -2.67 -0.25
C LEU A 11 2.75 -3.03 -0.05
N VAL A 12 3.34 -3.78 -0.97
CA VAL A 12 4.74 -4.18 -0.91
C VAL A 12 5.47 -3.55 -2.09
N PHE A 13 6.53 -2.82 -1.77
CA PHE A 13 7.36 -2.09 -2.71
C PHE A 13 8.75 -2.71 -2.74
N THR A 14 9.33 -2.79 -3.92
CA THR A 14 10.72 -3.23 -4.09
C THR A 14 11.58 -1.99 -4.25
N THR A 15 12.51 -1.79 -3.32
CA THR A 15 13.46 -0.68 -3.37
C THR A 15 14.55 -0.97 -4.39
N ALA A 16 15.15 0.08 -4.97
CA ALA A 16 16.23 -0.06 -5.95
C ALA A 16 17.46 -0.82 -5.40
N GLY A 17 17.66 -0.81 -4.08
CA GLY A 17 18.70 -1.58 -3.38
C GLY A 17 18.38 -3.06 -3.16
N GLY A 18 17.27 -3.57 -3.71
CA GLY A 18 16.84 -4.96 -3.54
C GLY A 18 16.13 -5.27 -2.22
N GLY A 19 15.92 -4.28 -1.36
CA GLY A 19 15.09 -4.40 -0.15
C GLY A 19 13.60 -4.30 -0.45
N THR A 20 12.76 -4.73 0.49
CA THR A 20 11.30 -4.59 0.40
C THR A 20 10.78 -3.62 1.45
N PHE A 21 9.91 -2.70 1.03
CA PHE A 21 9.21 -1.79 1.92
C PHE A 21 7.73 -2.14 1.94
N THR A 22 7.11 -2.20 3.12
CA THR A 22 5.71 -2.63 3.25
C THR A 22 4.89 -1.55 3.94
N ILE A 23 3.82 -1.11 3.30
CA ILE A 23 2.81 -0.21 3.89
C ILE A 23 1.57 -1.04 4.20
N THR A 24 1.12 -0.99 5.45
CA THR A 24 -0.11 -1.65 5.89
C THR A 24 -1.16 -0.58 6.14
N LEU A 25 -2.27 -0.66 5.41
CA LEU A 25 -3.43 0.19 5.61
C LEU A 25 -4.53 -0.62 6.30
N PRO A 26 -4.78 -0.38 7.60
CA PRO A 26 -5.93 -0.95 8.29
C PRO A 26 -7.22 -0.28 7.80
N ASP A 27 -8.29 -1.07 7.66
CA ASP A 27 -9.63 -0.60 7.26
C ASP A 27 -9.61 0.22 5.94
N PRO A 28 -9.12 -0.38 4.83
CA PRO A 28 -9.16 0.28 3.53
C PRO A 28 -10.62 0.53 3.13
N ARG A 29 -10.82 1.59 2.36
CA ARG A 29 -12.14 1.95 1.83
C ARG A 29 -12.76 0.76 1.11
N GLU A 30 -14.04 0.47 1.38
CA GLU A 30 -14.68 -0.76 0.90
C GLU A 30 -14.72 -0.87 -0.63
N ASP A 31 -14.76 0.28 -1.32
CA ASP A 31 -14.79 0.41 -2.78
C ASP A 31 -13.40 0.71 -3.37
N VAL A 32 -12.31 0.50 -2.63
CA VAL A 32 -10.97 0.78 -3.14
C VAL A 32 -10.68 -0.11 -4.35
N GLN A 33 -10.42 0.52 -5.49
CA GLN A 33 -10.08 -0.22 -6.70
C GLN A 33 -8.59 -0.49 -6.78
N VAL A 34 -8.24 -1.60 -7.43
CA VAL A 34 -6.84 -1.97 -7.67
C VAL A 34 -6.11 -0.87 -8.44
N THR A 35 -6.79 -0.18 -9.37
CA THR A 35 -6.24 0.93 -10.15
C THR A 35 -5.87 2.13 -9.28
N GLU A 36 -6.66 2.46 -8.27
CA GLU A 36 -6.36 3.54 -7.33
C GLU A 36 -5.17 3.17 -6.43
N ILE A 37 -5.10 1.90 -6.01
CA ILE A 37 -3.96 1.39 -5.25
C ILE A 37 -2.68 1.46 -6.07
N VAL A 38 -2.71 1.04 -7.34
CA VAL A 38 -1.55 1.13 -8.23
C VAL A 38 -1.15 2.58 -8.48
N ALA A 39 -2.13 3.49 -8.70
CA ALA A 39 -1.84 4.91 -8.84
C ALA A 39 -1.20 5.51 -7.58
N ALA A 40 -1.65 5.09 -6.39
CA ALA A 40 -1.03 5.46 -5.13
C ALA A 40 0.40 4.89 -5.00
N MET A 41 0.63 3.64 -5.43
CA MET A 41 1.97 3.05 -5.46
C MET A 41 2.92 3.84 -6.36
N GLU A 42 2.48 4.17 -7.59
CA GLU A 42 3.24 4.96 -8.56
C GLU A 42 3.52 6.38 -8.05
N SER A 43 2.54 7.02 -7.40
CA SER A 43 2.70 8.34 -6.76
C SER A 43 3.72 8.31 -5.61
N LEU A 44 3.74 7.24 -4.81
CA LEU A 44 4.71 7.05 -3.72
C LEU A 44 6.12 6.84 -4.25
N ILE A 45 6.27 6.11 -5.37
CA ILE A 45 7.55 5.96 -6.08
C ILE A 45 8.00 7.30 -6.65
N THR A 46 7.10 8.02 -7.33
CA THR A 46 7.37 9.31 -7.98
C THR A 46 7.67 10.42 -6.98
N SER A 47 7.09 10.36 -5.79
CA SER A 47 7.34 11.34 -4.72
C SER A 47 8.74 11.22 -4.12
N ASP A 48 9.56 10.27 -4.57
CA ASP A 48 10.98 10.13 -4.18
C ASP A 48 11.18 10.17 -2.65
N ILE A 49 10.20 9.65 -1.89
CA ILE A 49 10.27 9.60 -0.41
C ILE A 49 11.29 8.55 0.06
N TYR A 50 12.06 7.98 -0.86
CA TYR A 50 13.37 7.39 -0.61
C TYR A 50 14.35 8.50 -0.27
N MET A 51 14.16 9.13 0.91
CA MET A 51 15.19 9.99 1.49
C MET A 51 16.51 9.20 1.49
N THR A 52 17.50 9.85 0.89
CA THR A 52 18.95 9.65 0.98
C THR A 52 19.49 9.03 2.26
#